data_AF-A0A4Z1JXF0-F1
#
_entry.id   AF-A0A4Z1JXF0-F1
#
_cell.length_a   1.000
_cell.length_b   1.000
_cell.length_c   1.000
_cell.angle_alpha   90.00
_cell.angle_beta   90.00
_cell.angle_gamma   90.00
#
_symmetry.space_group_name_H-M   'P 1'
#
loop_
_entity.id
_entity.type
_entity.pdbx_description
1 polymer ?
#
loop_
_entity_poly.entity_id
_entity_poly.type
_entity_poly.pdbx_seq_one_letter_code
_entity_poly.pdbx_strand_id
1 'polypeptide(L)'
;MSTSQRPAPDIAAYLAMIYWVINANAWKVSFWMLVYILHNPSLLAKIRLELKLIMTTPASQDPNSLANSLVPTATPHFLALYHEVLRLITSSVSVRNVASPTYVGGKELQPGGRVIIP
;
A
#
# COMPACT_ATOMS: atom_id res chain seq x y z
N MET A 1 33.91 18.74 5.75
CA MET A 1 32.58 18.18 5.44
C MET A 1 32.77 17.09 4.39
N SER A 2 32.81 15.82 4.80
CA SER A 2 32.91 14.68 3.89
C SER A 2 31.51 14.38 3.36
N THR A 3 31.29 14.58 2.07
CA THR A 3 30.14 14.03 1.37
C THR A 3 30.31 12.51 1.35
N SER A 4 29.57 11.79 2.20
CA SER A 4 29.55 10.32 2.16
C SER A 4 28.84 9.90 0.87
N GLN A 5 29.58 9.84 -0.22
CA GLN A 5 29.09 9.36 -1.51
C GLN A 5 28.85 7.85 -1.33
N ARG A 6 27.58 7.43 -1.30
CA ARG A 6 27.24 6.01 -1.24
C ARG A 6 27.86 5.32 -2.48
N PRO A 7 28.58 4.20 -2.31
CA PRO A 7 29.11 3.42 -3.43
C PRO A 7 28.03 3.16 -4.48
N ALA A 8 28.37 3.27 -5.78
CA ALA A 8 27.42 3.03 -6.86
C ALA A 8 26.67 1.67 -6.77
N PRO A 9 27.29 0.57 -6.30
CA PRO A 9 26.58 -0.68 -6.04
C PRO A 9 25.46 -0.57 -4.99
N ASP A 10 25.65 0.22 -3.93
CA ASP A 10 24.65 0.41 -2.88
C ASP A 10 23.45 1.21 -3.40
N ILE A 11 23.69 2.16 -4.30
CA ILE A 11 22.64 2.92 -4.98
C ILE A 11 21.82 1.99 -5.88
N ALA A 12 22.49 1.14 -6.67
CA ALA A 12 21.82 0.19 -7.55
C ALA A 12 20.98 -0.83 -6.76
N ALA A 13 21.53 -1.40 -5.69
CA ALA A 13 20.81 -2.33 -4.80
C ALA A 13 19.59 -1.66 -4.14
N TYR A 14 19.73 -0.42 -3.69
CA TYR A 14 18.63 0.36 -3.11
C TYR A 14 17.50 0.62 -4.12
N LEU A 15 17.84 1.03 -5.35
CA LEU A 15 16.84 1.25 -6.41
C LEU A 15 16.14 -0.05 -6.81
N ALA A 16 16.89 -1.16 -6.90
CA ALA A 16 16.33 -2.48 -7.19
C ALA A 16 15.35 -2.93 -6.08
N MET A 17 15.68 -2.67 -4.82
CA MET A 17 14.80 -2.97 -3.68
C MET A 17 13.50 -2.16 -3.75
N ILE A 18 13.57 -0.86 -4.03
CA ILE A 18 12.36 -0.02 -4.19
C ILE A 18 11.50 -0.54 -5.34
N TYR A 19 12.11 -0.80 -6.49
CA TYR A 19 11.43 -1.33 -7.66
C TYR A 19 10.71 -2.64 -7.32
N TRP A 20 11.39 -3.56 -6.64
CA TRP A 20 10.82 -4.84 -6.24
C TRP A 20 9.65 -4.67 -5.28
N VAL A 21 9.79 -3.86 -4.22
CA VAL A 21 8.73 -3.66 -3.21
C VAL A 21 7.46 -3.04 -3.82
N ILE A 22 7.62 -2.03 -4.69
CA ILE A 22 6.49 -1.38 -5.37
C ILE A 22 5.77 -2.38 -6.27
N ASN A 23 6.51 -3.07 -7.14
CA ASN A 23 5.91 -3.92 -8.15
C ASN A 23 5.34 -5.21 -7.57
N ALA A 24 6.01 -5.86 -6.60
CA ALA A 24 5.59 -7.16 -6.06
C ALA A 24 4.22 -7.14 -5.37
N ASN A 25 3.75 -5.96 -4.95
CA ASN A 25 2.50 -5.80 -4.21
C ASN A 25 1.40 -5.13 -5.04
N ALA A 26 1.73 -4.11 -5.84
CA ALA A 26 0.73 -3.31 -6.55
C ALA A 26 -0.14 -4.14 -7.49
N TRP A 27 0.46 -5.06 -8.26
CA TRP A 27 -0.29 -5.87 -9.24
C TRP A 27 -1.35 -6.76 -8.58
N LYS A 28 -1.08 -7.29 -7.38
CA LYS A 28 -2.02 -8.17 -6.66
C LYS A 28 -3.27 -7.40 -6.25
N VAL A 29 -3.07 -6.21 -5.68
CA VAL A 29 -4.18 -5.34 -5.26
C VAL A 29 -5.01 -4.96 -6.48
N SER A 30 -4.40 -4.48 -7.55
CA SER A 30 -5.10 -4.12 -8.78
C SER A 30 -5.88 -5.29 -9.38
N PHE A 31 -5.28 -6.48 -9.44
CA PHE A 31 -5.94 -7.69 -9.93
C PHE A 31 -7.21 -8.01 -9.14
N TRP A 32 -7.11 -8.08 -7.81
CA TRP A 32 -8.25 -8.43 -6.97
C TRP A 32 -9.33 -7.35 -6.94
N MET A 33 -8.97 -6.07 -6.98
CA MET A 33 -9.94 -4.98 -7.17
C MET A 33 -10.76 -5.18 -8.45
N LEU A 34 -10.10 -5.48 -9.57
CA LEU A 34 -10.79 -5.76 -10.84
C LEU A 34 -11.70 -6.97 -10.73
N VAL A 35 -11.24 -8.07 -10.12
CA VAL A 35 -12.08 -9.26 -9.90
C VAL A 35 -13.35 -8.90 -9.13
N TYR A 36 -13.26 -8.22 -7.99
CA TYR A 36 -14.43 -7.85 -7.20
C TYR A 36 -15.36 -6.86 -7.92
N ILE A 37 -14.82 -5.92 -8.68
CA ILE A 37 -15.60 -4.98 -9.49
C ILE A 37 -16.38 -5.72 -10.59
N LEU A 38 -15.70 -6.60 -11.33
CA LEU A 38 -16.29 -7.27 -12.49
C LEU A 38 -17.36 -8.30 -12.09
N HIS A 39 -17.24 -8.91 -10.91
CA HIS A 39 -18.20 -9.90 -10.42
C HIS A 39 -19.35 -9.29 -9.59
N ASN A 40 -19.33 -7.97 -9.34
CA ASN A 40 -20.39 -7.29 -8.59
C ASN A 40 -20.93 -6.08 -9.38
N PRO A 41 -22.00 -6.27 -10.18
CA PRO A 41 -22.57 -5.20 -11.00
C PRO A 41 -23.01 -3.96 -10.21
N SER A 42 -23.49 -4.15 -8.97
CA SER A 42 -23.89 -3.05 -8.10
C SER A 42 -22.68 -2.21 -7.67
N LEU A 43 -21.58 -2.86 -7.29
CA LEU A 43 -20.32 -2.19 -6.95
C LEU A 43 -19.73 -1.45 -8.14
N LEU A 44 -19.73 -2.09 -9.33
CA LEU A 44 -19.29 -1.46 -10.57
C LEU A 44 -20.08 -0.18 -10.88
N ALA A 45 -21.41 -0.22 -10.74
CA ALA A 45 -22.26 0.95 -10.98
C ALA A 45 -21.93 2.10 -10.02
N LYS A 46 -21.75 1.81 -8.73
CA LYS A 46 -21.38 2.80 -7.71
C LYS A 46 -20.00 3.42 -7.98
N ILE A 47 -18.99 2.60 -8.25
CA ILE A 47 -17.63 3.09 -8.55
C ILE A 47 -17.61 3.91 -9.84
N ARG A 48 -18.33 3.50 -10.89
CA ARG A 48 -18.45 4.31 -12.12
C ARG A 48 -19.09 5.67 -11.84
N LEU A 49 -20.11 5.72 -10.99
CA LEU A 49 -20.75 6.98 -10.61
C LEU A 49 -19.77 7.89 -9.85
N GLU A 50 -19.02 7.36 -8.89
CA GLU A 50 -17.99 8.10 -8.13
C GLU A 50 -16.91 8.68 -9.06
N LEU A 51 -16.38 7.85 -9.95
CA LEU A 51 -15.27 8.23 -10.81
C LEU A 51 -15.68 9.16 -11.96
N LYS A 52 -16.97 9.17 -12.34
CA LYS A 52 -17.46 9.96 -13.49
C LYS A 52 -17.05 11.42 -13.40
N LEU A 53 -17.24 12.06 -12.25
CA LEU A 53 -16.92 13.48 -12.07
C LEU A 53 -15.41 13.71 -12.17
N ILE A 54 -14.60 12.89 -11.50
CA ILE A 54 -13.14 12.98 -11.51
C ILE A 54 -12.60 12.86 -12.94
N MET A 55 -13.11 11.90 -13.72
CA MET A 55 -12.67 11.64 -15.08
C MET A 55 -13.02 12.77 -16.07
N THR A 56 -13.98 13.64 -15.73
CA THR A 56 -14.31 14.82 -16.54
C THR A 56 -13.50 16.07 -16.19
N THR A 57 -12.70 16.02 -15.13
CA THR A 57 -11.84 17.15 -14.73
C THR A 57 -10.44 17.06 -15.37
N PRO A 58 -9.72 18.19 -15.49
CA PRO A 58 -8.31 18.19 -15.91
C PRO A 58 -7.42 17.33 -15.00
N ALA A 59 -7.81 17.09 -13.75
CA ALA A 59 -7.07 16.24 -12.83
C ALA A 59 -6.89 14.81 -13.34
N SER A 60 -7.77 14.34 -14.23
CA SER A 60 -7.66 13.02 -14.88
C SER A 60 -6.43 12.87 -15.79
N GLN A 61 -5.83 13.99 -16.25
CA GLN A 61 -4.73 13.99 -17.21
C GLN A 61 -3.35 13.95 -16.55
N ASP A 62 -3.28 14.15 -15.23
CA ASP A 62 -2.06 14.12 -14.45
C ASP A 62 -2.16 13.05 -13.35
N PRO A 63 -1.26 12.05 -13.31
CA PRO A 63 -1.34 10.97 -12.33
C PRO A 63 -1.39 11.43 -10.86
N ASN A 64 -0.66 12.49 -10.52
CA ASN A 64 -0.62 13.01 -9.15
C ASN A 64 -1.95 13.69 -8.78
N SER A 65 -2.47 14.53 -9.69
CA SER A 65 -3.77 15.18 -9.52
C SER A 65 -4.92 14.19 -9.48
N LEU A 66 -4.86 13.14 -10.29
CA LEU A 66 -5.82 12.04 -10.27
C LEU A 66 -5.77 11.33 -8.92
N ALA A 67 -4.59 10.95 -8.44
CA ALA A 67 -4.44 10.30 -7.13
C ALA A 67 -4.96 11.18 -6.00
N ASN A 68 -4.66 12.48 -6.02
CA ASN A 68 -5.15 13.45 -5.03
C ASN A 68 -6.67 13.65 -5.08
N SER A 69 -7.32 13.32 -6.19
CA SER A 69 -8.78 13.40 -6.33
C SER A 69 -9.50 12.18 -5.74
N LEU A 70 -8.79 11.07 -5.48
CA LEU A 70 -9.32 9.86 -4.87
C LEU A 70 -9.39 10.00 -3.34
N VAL A 71 -10.32 10.84 -2.87
CA VAL A 71 -10.53 11.12 -1.44
C VAL A 71 -11.75 10.40 -0.88
N PRO A 72 -11.81 10.10 0.44
CA PRO A 72 -12.92 9.38 1.06
C PRO A 72 -14.30 10.00 0.83
N THR A 73 -14.37 11.32 0.73
CA THR A 73 -15.62 12.05 0.51
C THR A 73 -16.13 11.97 -0.92
N ALA A 74 -15.24 11.79 -1.91
CA ALA A 74 -15.58 11.74 -3.33
C ALA A 74 -15.68 10.30 -3.86
N THR A 75 -14.89 9.39 -3.28
CA THR A 75 -14.72 8.00 -3.77
C THR A 75 -14.87 6.95 -2.66
N PRO A 76 -15.92 7.01 -1.83
CA PRO A 76 -16.03 6.14 -0.65
C PRO A 76 -16.05 4.65 -1.00
N HIS A 77 -16.73 4.22 -2.08
CA HIS A 77 -16.77 2.80 -2.45
C HIS A 77 -15.48 2.34 -3.12
N PHE A 78 -14.85 3.18 -3.95
CA PHE A 78 -13.55 2.85 -4.54
C PHE A 78 -12.47 2.67 -3.48
N LEU A 79 -12.37 3.60 -2.52
CA LEU A 79 -11.41 3.49 -1.42
C LEU A 79 -11.76 2.36 -0.44
N ALA A 80 -13.04 2.15 -0.14
CA ALA A 80 -13.46 0.99 0.66
C ALA A 80 -13.05 -0.32 0.00
N LEU A 81 -13.24 -0.46 -1.31
CA LEU A 81 -12.78 -1.62 -2.06
C LEU A 81 -11.25 -1.77 -1.97
N TYR A 82 -10.49 -0.70 -2.18
CA TYR A 82 -9.03 -0.73 -2.07
C TYR A 82 -8.59 -1.24 -0.69
N HIS A 83 -9.15 -0.70 0.39
CA HIS A 83 -8.84 -1.13 1.76
C HIS A 83 -9.30 -2.56 2.05
N GLU A 84 -10.45 -2.97 1.53
CA GLU A 84 -10.95 -4.33 1.71
C GLU A 84 -10.10 -5.37 0.98
N VAL A 85 -9.62 -5.03 -0.22
CA VAL A 85 -8.66 -5.86 -0.94
C VAL A 85 -7.33 -5.94 -0.18
N LEU A 86 -6.82 -4.83 0.36
CA LEU A 86 -5.64 -4.86 1.21
C LEU A 86 -5.86 -5.80 2.41
N ARG A 87 -7.01 -5.68 3.09
CA ARG A 87 -7.36 -6.50 4.25
C ARG A 87 -7.40 -8.01 3.93
N LEU A 88 -7.92 -8.37 2.75
CA LEU A 88 -8.14 -9.78 2.37
C LEU A 88 -6.92 -10.42 1.71
N ILE A 89 -6.17 -9.66 0.90
CA ILE A 89 -5.17 -10.22 -0.02
C ILE A 89 -3.74 -9.95 0.47
N THR A 90 -3.51 -8.84 1.17
CA THR A 90 -2.16 -8.55 1.64
C THR A 90 -1.89 -9.29 2.94
N SER A 91 -0.82 -10.08 2.93
CA SER A 91 -0.26 -10.73 4.10
C SER A 91 1.11 -10.12 4.33
N SER A 92 1.16 -9.05 5.12
CA SER A 92 2.40 -8.33 5.41
C SER A 92 2.88 -8.69 6.80
N VAL A 93 3.94 -9.49 6.88
CA VAL A 93 4.57 -9.81 8.17
C VAL A 93 5.48 -8.67 8.59
N SER A 94 5.26 -8.13 9.79
CA SER A 94 6.16 -7.15 10.40
C SER A 94 7.04 -7.84 11.45
N VAL A 95 8.36 -7.74 11.27
CA VAL A 95 9.34 -8.28 12.22
C VAL A 95 10.07 -7.13 12.91
N ARG A 96 10.25 -7.23 14.23
CA ARG A 96 11.02 -6.28 15.04
C ARG A 96 12.01 -7.03 15.93
N ASN A 97 13.22 -6.50 16.07
CA ASN A 97 14.20 -7.02 17.02
C ASN A 97 13.93 -6.41 18.41
N VAL A 98 14.01 -7.23 19.45
CA VAL A 98 13.94 -6.75 20.83
C VAL A 98 15.30 -6.19 21.21
N ALA A 99 15.40 -4.86 21.32
CA ALA A 99 16.65 -4.17 21.60
C ALA A 99 17.00 -4.13 23.11
N SER A 100 15.98 -4.10 23.96
CA SER A 100 16.08 -4.07 25.42
C SER A 100 14.91 -4.84 26.03
N PRO A 101 15.01 -5.30 27.31
CA PRO A 101 13.89 -5.95 27.97
C PRO A 101 12.62 -5.11 27.88
N THR A 102 11.54 -5.66 27.34
CA THR A 102 10.32 -4.91 27.02
C THR A 102 9.08 -5.69 27.42
N TYR A 103 8.19 -5.10 28.21
CA TYR A 103 6.92 -5.73 28.59
C TYR A 103 5.83 -5.46 27.55
N VAL A 104 5.23 -6.52 26.99
CA VAL A 104 4.08 -6.46 26.08
C VAL A 104 3.07 -7.52 26.49
N GLY A 105 1.81 -7.12 26.74
CA GLY A 105 0.73 -8.05 27.08
C GLY A 105 1.02 -8.91 28.32
N GLY A 106 1.69 -8.34 29.33
CA GLY A 106 2.07 -9.03 30.57
C GLY A 106 3.25 -10.00 30.44
N LYS A 107 3.91 -10.06 29.28
CA LYS A 107 5.12 -10.87 29.05
C LYS A 107 6.34 -9.97 28.87
N GLU A 108 7.46 -10.37 29.47
CA GLU A 108 8.74 -9.73 29.23
C GLU A 108 9.43 -10.32 28.00
N LEU A 109 9.67 -9.48 26.99
CA LEU A 109 10.42 -9.81 25.79
C LEU A 109 11.90 -9.56 26.05
N GLN A 110 12.73 -10.57 25.80
CA GLN A 110 14.16 -10.51 26.08
C GLN A 110 14.98 -9.97 24.90
N PRO A 111 16.05 -9.19 25.14
CA PRO A 111 16.97 -8.72 24.11
C PRO A 111 17.49 -9.86 23.22
N GLY A 112 17.65 -9.60 21.93
CA GLY A 112 18.05 -10.62 20.94
C GLY A 112 16.89 -11.47 20.43
N GLY A 113 15.71 -11.41 21.06
CA GLY A 113 14.47 -11.98 20.53
C GLY A 113 13.93 -11.22 19.31
N ARG A 114 12.97 -11.84 18.61
CA ARG A 114 12.21 -11.22 17.51
C ARG A 114 10.73 -11.25 17.81
N VAL A 115 10.06 -10.12 17.60
CA VAL A 115 8.61 -10.02 17.57
C VAL A 115 8.16 -10.15 16.13
N ILE A 116 7.25 -11.09 15.88
CA ILE A 116 6.63 -11.31 14.58
C ILE A 116 5.15 -10.95 14.69
N ILE A 117 4.71 -10.01 13.87
CA ILE A 117 3.32 -9.57 13.77
C ILE A 117 2.84 -10.05 12.39
N PRO A 118 1.96 -11.06 12.34
CA PRO A 118 1.46 -11.62 11.09
C PRO A 118 0.55 -10.66 10.33
#